data_AF-A0A7J6TK50-F1
#
_entry.id   AF-A0A7J6TK50-F1
#
_cell.length_a   1.000
_cell.length_b   1.000
_cell.length_c   1.000
_cell.angle_alpha   90.00
_cell.angle_beta   90.00
_cell.angle_gamma   90.00
#
_symmetry.space_group_name_H-M   'P 1'
#
loop_
_entity.id
_entity.type
_entity.pdbx_description
1 polymer ?
#
loop_
_entity_poly.entity_id
_entity_poly.type
_entity_poly.pdbx_seq_one_letter_code
_entity_poly.pdbx_strand_id
1 'polypeptide(L)'
;MPRRLVKHEELDTACDLPVTVVNLFRMGLVCGVLAVYTPHSLSTEMGDGDSPELLASACTNSLPHPPGYPLYTILLQLWLGLGLNPHLLSACFGALASAAVFDAVLLLSMTVCSGALPLIFGITTAAHYSLATLRFHTVVEVFPLNSALLSWTFYFGTRWLLRSPGQCPWQCGLLMGLAASNQHTSLLFLPSFIFIALRRLPWSAVLKLGVCFAVGLLPYIYLPFLQG
;
A
#
# COMPACT_ATOMS: atom_id res chain seq x y z
N MET A 1 -33.30 3.17 -7.71
CA MET A 1 -32.74 3.57 -9.02
C MET A 1 -31.34 3.02 -9.13
N PRO A 2 -30.99 2.23 -10.17
CA PRO A 2 -29.59 1.85 -10.36
C PRO A 2 -28.83 3.13 -10.76
N ARG A 3 -27.91 3.60 -9.90
CA ARG A 3 -26.99 4.68 -10.25
C ARG A 3 -26.27 4.24 -11.52
N ARG A 4 -26.42 5.02 -12.59
CA ARG A 4 -25.64 4.87 -13.83
C ARG A 4 -24.17 4.92 -13.39
N LEU A 5 -23.42 3.86 -13.63
CA LEU A 5 -21.96 3.91 -13.47
C LEU A 5 -21.49 5.05 -14.37
N VAL A 6 -20.83 6.05 -13.79
CA VAL A 6 -20.23 7.18 -14.51
C VAL A 6 -19.38 6.60 -15.62
N LYS A 7 -19.59 7.03 -16.87
CA LYS A 7 -18.84 6.48 -17.99
C LYS A 7 -17.36 6.83 -17.81
N HIS A 8 -16.45 5.97 -18.30
CA HIS A 8 -15.00 6.22 -18.25
C HIS A 8 -14.63 7.63 -18.71
N GLU A 9 -15.24 8.08 -19.81
CA GLU A 9 -15.02 9.40 -20.40
C GLU A 9 -15.42 10.55 -19.47
N GLU A 10 -16.45 10.36 -18.63
CA GLU A 10 -16.91 11.37 -17.66
C GLU A 10 -15.96 11.45 -16.45
N LEU A 11 -15.28 10.35 -16.09
CA LEU A 11 -14.28 10.33 -15.00
C LEU A 11 -13.01 11.10 -15.35
N ASP A 12 -12.60 11.08 -16.61
CA ASP A 12 -11.39 11.78 -17.07
C ASP A 12 -11.61 13.31 -17.13
N THR A 13 -12.86 13.75 -17.28
CA THR A 13 -13.26 15.16 -17.20
C THR A 13 -13.71 15.60 -15.81
N ALA A 14 -13.92 14.68 -14.87
CA ALA A 14 -14.48 15.01 -13.55
C ALA A 14 -13.55 15.89 -12.72
N CYS A 15 -12.24 15.71 -12.83
CA CYS A 15 -11.28 16.65 -12.27
C CYS A 15 -10.84 17.60 -13.38
N ASP A 16 -11.32 18.85 -13.33
CA ASP A 16 -11.03 19.89 -14.32
C ASP A 16 -9.54 20.34 -14.32
N LEU A 17 -8.67 19.62 -13.61
CA LEU A 17 -7.25 19.91 -13.50
C LEU A 17 -6.44 19.01 -14.43
N PRO A 18 -5.40 19.56 -15.10
CA PRO A 18 -4.46 18.76 -15.87
C PRO A 18 -3.82 17.65 -15.03
N VAL A 19 -3.57 16.49 -15.64
CA VAL A 19 -2.89 15.36 -14.99
C VAL A 19 -1.53 15.77 -14.40
N THR A 20 -0.83 16.71 -15.03
CA THR A 20 0.41 17.29 -14.51
C THR A 20 0.21 17.98 -13.17
N VAL A 21 -0.88 18.73 -12.99
CA VAL A 21 -1.23 19.40 -11.73
C VAL A 21 -1.53 18.36 -10.65
N VAL A 22 -2.33 17.32 -10.96
CA VAL A 22 -2.61 16.23 -10.01
C VAL A 22 -1.32 15.52 -9.57
N ASN A 23 -0.40 15.27 -10.50
CA ASN A 23 0.90 14.67 -10.18
C ASN A 23 1.76 15.57 -9.29
N LEU A 24 1.74 16.89 -9.49
CA LEU A 24 2.42 17.84 -8.60
C LEU A 24 1.87 17.78 -7.18
N PHE A 25 0.55 17.71 -7.02
CA PHE A 25 -0.07 17.54 -5.70
C PHE A 25 0.29 16.20 -5.05
N ARG A 26 0.28 15.10 -5.81
CA ARG A 26 0.73 13.79 -5.31
C ARG A 26 2.18 13.85 -4.83
N MET A 27 3.08 14.44 -5.63
CA MET A 27 4.49 14.57 -5.27
C MET A 27 4.70 15.49 -4.07
N GLY A 28 4.01 16.64 -4.03
CA GLY A 28 4.04 17.56 -2.90
C GLY A 28 3.55 16.89 -1.61
N LEU A 29 2.50 16.07 -1.70
CA LEU A 29 2.01 15.27 -0.57
C LEU A 29 3.06 14.27 -0.08
N VAL A 30 3.66 13.47 -0.97
CA VAL A 30 4.70 12.49 -0.60
C VAL A 30 5.89 13.19 0.06
N CYS A 31 6.39 14.27 -0.53
CA CYS A 31 7.48 15.06 0.03
C CYS A 31 7.09 15.67 1.38
N GLY A 32 5.87 16.18 1.52
CA GLY A 32 5.35 16.74 2.78
C GLY A 32 5.25 15.70 3.89
N VAL A 33 4.71 14.51 3.59
CA VAL A 33 4.62 13.39 4.53
C VAL A 33 6.02 12.94 4.97
N LEU A 34 6.96 12.77 4.04
CA LEU A 34 8.34 12.43 4.37
C LEU A 34 9.01 13.52 5.22
N ALA A 35 8.76 14.80 4.94
CA ALA A 35 9.29 15.91 5.73
C ALA A 35 8.75 15.90 7.17
N VAL A 36 7.49 15.48 7.38
CA VAL A 36 6.91 15.30 8.72
C VAL A 36 7.47 14.05 9.41
N TYR A 37 7.63 12.93 8.70
CA TYR A 37 8.06 11.66 9.29
C TYR A 37 9.56 11.62 9.61
N THR A 38 10.40 12.27 8.79
CA THR A 38 11.87 12.17 8.92
C THR A 38 12.37 12.63 10.29
N PRO A 39 11.99 13.81 10.83
CA PRO A 39 12.45 14.24 12.16
C PRO A 39 12.08 13.26 13.28
N HIS A 40 10.89 12.66 13.19
CA HIS A 40 10.41 11.65 14.15
C HIS A 40 11.10 10.29 13.97
N SER A 41 11.55 9.97 12.76
CA SER A 41 12.28 8.73 12.44
C SER A 41 13.76 8.79 12.81
N LEU A 42 14.28 9.99 13.09
CA LEU A 42 15.66 10.22 13.51
C LEU A 42 15.81 10.28 15.04
N SER A 43 14.73 10.16 15.81
CA SER A 43 14.85 10.06 17.27
C SER A 43 15.60 8.77 17.63
N THR A 44 16.53 8.86 18.57
CA THR A 44 17.41 7.75 18.98
C THR A 44 16.72 6.72 19.88
N GLU A 45 15.41 6.82 20.04
CA GLU A 45 14.64 5.87 20.83
C GLU A 45 14.54 4.58 20.02
N MET A 46 15.11 3.49 20.56
CA MET A 46 14.78 2.15 20.08
C MET A 46 13.26 2.05 20.14
N GLY A 47 12.61 2.03 18.97
CA GLY A 47 11.18 2.17 18.84
C GLY A 47 10.40 1.24 19.78
N ASP A 48 9.18 1.63 20.12
CA ASP A 48 8.28 0.82 20.94
C ASP A 48 7.83 -0.46 20.20
N GLY A 49 7.19 -1.39 20.93
CA GLY A 49 6.62 -2.61 20.35
C GLY A 49 7.65 -3.62 19.84
N ASP A 50 7.50 -4.06 18.60
CA ASP A 50 8.28 -5.16 18.01
C ASP A 50 9.57 -4.63 17.33
N SER A 51 9.78 -3.31 17.35
CA SER A 51 10.90 -2.65 16.67
C SER A 51 12.28 -3.24 17.00
N PRO A 52 12.64 -3.46 18.28
CA PRO A 52 13.96 -4.01 18.61
C PRO A 52 14.13 -5.45 18.11
N GLU A 53 13.08 -6.26 18.17
CA GLU A 53 13.12 -7.66 17.72
C GLU A 53 13.24 -7.75 16.20
N LEU A 54 12.46 -6.97 15.46
CA LEU A 54 12.51 -6.93 14.00
C LEU A 54 13.87 -6.43 13.50
N LEU A 55 14.44 -5.42 14.16
CA LEU A 55 15.77 -4.90 13.85
C LEU A 55 16.86 -5.92 14.18
N ALA A 56 16.81 -6.55 15.35
CA ALA A 56 17.75 -7.60 15.74
C ALA A 56 17.70 -8.75 14.73
N SER A 57 16.49 -9.24 14.42
CA SER A 57 16.26 -10.33 13.47
C SER A 57 16.79 -10.05 12.09
N ALA A 58 16.63 -8.81 11.60
CA ALA A 58 17.23 -8.39 10.35
C ALA A 58 18.77 -8.44 10.40
N CYS A 59 19.38 -7.91 11.46
CA CYS A 59 20.85 -7.88 11.64
C CYS A 59 21.49 -9.27 11.82
N THR A 60 20.82 -10.18 12.53
CA THR A 60 21.34 -11.54 12.84
C THR A 60 20.84 -12.60 11.87
N ASN A 61 19.99 -12.21 10.92
CA ASN A 61 19.33 -13.15 10.01
C ASN A 61 18.55 -14.26 10.74
N SER A 62 17.90 -13.91 11.85
CA SER A 62 17.08 -14.83 12.64
C SER A 62 15.58 -14.65 12.37
N LEU A 63 14.79 -15.65 12.76
CA LEU A 63 13.34 -15.61 12.63
C LEU A 63 12.71 -14.74 13.74
N PRO A 64 12.01 -13.62 13.42
CA PRO A 64 11.23 -12.90 14.42
C PRO A 64 9.97 -13.71 14.79
N HIS A 65 9.27 -13.29 15.84
CA HIS A 65 8.06 -13.94 16.32
C HIS A 65 7.06 -14.26 15.18
N PRO A 66 6.26 -15.34 15.33
CA PRO A 66 5.30 -15.73 14.31
C PRO A 66 4.36 -14.58 13.89
N PRO A 67 4.10 -14.39 12.58
CA PRO A 67 4.39 -15.33 11.48
C PRO A 67 5.77 -15.18 10.81
N GLY A 68 6.68 -14.39 11.37
CA GLY A 68 8.04 -14.22 10.84
C GLY A 68 8.22 -13.11 9.80
N TYR A 69 7.13 -12.47 9.34
CA TYR A 69 7.11 -11.30 8.45
C TYR A 69 8.12 -11.31 7.29
N PRO A 70 8.19 -12.37 6.47
CA PRO A 70 9.31 -12.60 5.54
C PRO A 70 9.54 -11.46 4.54
N LEU A 71 8.48 -10.82 4.03
CA LEU A 71 8.67 -9.69 3.12
C LEU A 71 9.32 -8.49 3.83
N TYR A 72 8.86 -8.17 5.04
CA TYR A 72 9.38 -7.04 5.80
C TYR A 72 10.83 -7.26 6.18
N THR A 73 11.18 -8.45 6.68
CA THR A 73 12.54 -8.76 7.12
C THR A 73 13.54 -8.70 5.97
N ILE A 74 13.20 -9.24 4.79
CA ILE A 74 14.04 -9.12 3.58
C ILE A 74 14.28 -7.65 3.22
N LEU A 75 13.21 -6.84 3.19
CA LEU A 75 13.31 -5.43 2.82
C LEU A 75 14.12 -4.63 3.86
N LEU A 76 13.96 -4.93 5.14
CA LEU A 76 14.72 -4.31 6.22
C LEU A 76 16.21 -4.68 6.13
N GLN A 77 16.53 -5.95 5.86
CA GLN A 77 17.92 -6.39 5.66
C GLN A 77 18.58 -5.70 4.47
N LEU A 78 17.89 -5.63 3.33
CA LEU A 78 18.39 -4.92 2.16
C LEU A 78 18.62 -3.43 2.46
N TRP A 79 17.69 -2.80 3.18
CA TRP A 79 17.79 -1.40 3.58
C TRP A 79 18.98 -1.14 4.52
N LEU A 80 19.18 -2.00 5.52
CA LEU A 80 20.33 -1.95 6.44
C LEU A 80 21.64 -2.21 5.71
N GLY A 81 21.66 -3.10 4.71
CA GLY A 81 22.82 -3.36 3.86
C GLY A 81 23.26 -2.13 3.04
N LEU A 82 22.37 -1.16 2.82
CA LEU A 82 22.70 0.13 2.21
C LEU A 82 23.22 1.17 3.23
N GLY A 83 23.29 0.83 4.52
CA GLY A 83 23.70 1.73 5.59
C GLY A 83 22.68 2.82 5.92
N LEU A 84 21.41 2.62 5.56
CA LEU A 84 20.33 3.59 5.77
C LEU A 84 19.68 3.41 7.14
N ASN A 85 19.16 4.51 7.71
CA ASN A 85 18.43 4.47 8.98
C ASN A 85 17.16 3.61 8.81
N PRO A 86 16.94 2.56 9.62
CA PRO A 86 15.83 1.62 9.45
C PRO A 86 14.44 2.27 9.64
N HIS A 87 14.33 3.32 10.46
CA HIS A 87 13.07 4.04 10.65
C HIS A 87 12.62 4.78 9.38
N LEU A 88 13.58 5.19 8.53
CA LEU A 88 13.25 5.83 7.25
C LEU A 88 12.57 4.86 6.27
N LEU A 89 12.81 3.54 6.40
CA LEU A 89 12.10 2.54 5.60
C LEU A 89 10.60 2.60 5.88
N SER A 90 10.22 2.63 7.16
CA SER A 90 8.83 2.79 7.60
C SER A 90 8.24 4.12 7.13
N ALA A 91 9.01 5.21 7.20
CA ALA A 91 8.57 6.52 6.72
C ALA A 91 8.28 6.50 5.21
N CYS A 92 9.13 5.84 4.42
CA CYS A 92 8.92 5.64 2.99
C CYS A 92 7.64 4.86 2.72
N PHE A 93 7.40 3.75 3.43
CA PHE A 93 6.16 2.99 3.27
C PHE A 93 4.91 3.79 3.69
N GLY A 94 4.97 4.55 4.78
CA GLY A 94 3.87 5.42 5.20
C GLY A 94 3.56 6.53 4.19
N ALA A 95 4.59 7.10 3.53
CA ALA A 95 4.41 8.05 2.44
C ALA A 95 3.79 7.38 1.19
N LEU A 96 4.21 6.16 0.85
CA LEU A 96 3.61 5.38 -0.23
C LEU A 96 2.15 5.01 0.06
N ALA A 97 1.81 4.68 1.31
CA ALA A 97 0.44 4.44 1.75
C ALA A 97 -0.41 5.71 1.60
N SER A 98 0.11 6.86 2.03
CA SER A 98 -0.56 8.16 1.91
C SER A 98 -0.84 8.54 0.46
N ALA A 99 0.10 8.27 -0.46
CA ALA A 99 -0.11 8.48 -1.90
C ALA A 99 -1.23 7.59 -2.46
N ALA A 100 -1.29 6.32 -2.06
CA ALA A 100 -2.36 5.42 -2.46
C ALA A 100 -3.73 5.84 -1.91
N VAL A 101 -3.79 6.31 -0.66
CA VAL A 101 -5.01 6.87 -0.05
C VAL A 101 -5.48 8.09 -0.84
N PHE A 102 -4.56 9.01 -1.15
CA PHE A 102 -4.84 10.17 -2.01
C PHE A 102 -5.45 9.74 -3.34
N ASP A 103 -4.81 8.80 -4.04
CA ASP A 103 -5.25 8.36 -5.36
C ASP A 103 -6.59 7.61 -5.33
N ALA A 104 -6.84 6.80 -4.29
CA ALA A 104 -8.10 6.09 -4.11
C ALA A 104 -9.25 7.07 -3.83
N VAL A 105 -9.05 8.03 -2.92
CA VAL A 105 -10.06 9.03 -2.58
C VAL A 105 -10.32 9.96 -3.76
N LEU A 106 -9.27 10.44 -4.44
CA LEU A 106 -9.40 11.26 -5.64
C LEU A 106 -10.30 10.56 -6.68
N LEU A 107 -9.99 9.30 -6.98
CA LEU A 107 -10.73 8.52 -7.97
C LEU A 107 -12.20 8.28 -7.55
N LEU A 108 -12.45 7.98 -6.27
CA LEU A 108 -13.81 7.79 -5.76
C LEU A 108 -14.60 9.11 -5.76
N SER A 109 -13.99 10.22 -5.35
CA SER A 109 -14.63 11.53 -5.32
C SER A 109 -15.00 12.03 -6.72
N MET A 110 -14.24 11.69 -7.75
CA MET A 110 -14.61 11.95 -9.16
C MET A 110 -15.94 11.30 -9.58
N THR A 111 -16.42 10.28 -8.86
CA THR A 111 -17.74 9.66 -9.15
C THR A 111 -18.92 10.42 -8.56
N VAL A 112 -18.67 11.40 -7.67
CA VAL A 112 -19.70 12.11 -6.90
C VAL A 112 -19.63 13.63 -7.08
N CYS A 113 -18.44 14.17 -7.26
CA CYS A 113 -18.17 15.61 -7.38
C CYS A 113 -17.22 15.89 -8.54
N SER A 114 -17.20 17.13 -9.03
CA SER A 114 -16.31 17.59 -10.09
C SER A 114 -15.46 18.80 -9.68
N GLY A 115 -14.60 19.27 -10.58
CA GLY A 115 -13.72 20.41 -10.37
C GLY A 115 -12.57 20.11 -9.40
N ALA A 116 -12.30 21.06 -8.50
CA ALA A 116 -11.22 20.95 -7.51
C ALA A 116 -11.60 20.09 -6.28
N LEU A 117 -12.89 19.77 -6.07
CA LEU A 117 -13.34 19.05 -4.87
C LEU A 117 -12.71 17.65 -4.72
N PRO A 118 -12.63 16.79 -5.77
CA PRO A 118 -11.96 15.50 -5.66
C PRO A 118 -10.51 15.61 -5.19
N LEU A 119 -9.78 16.63 -5.66
CA LEU A 119 -8.42 16.90 -5.26
C LEU A 119 -8.35 17.29 -3.77
N ILE A 120 -9.23 18.18 -3.32
CA ILE A 120 -9.28 18.63 -1.91
C ILE A 120 -9.57 17.44 -0.99
N PHE A 121 -10.54 16.58 -1.34
CA PHE A 121 -10.83 15.37 -0.57
C PHE A 121 -9.64 14.42 -0.54
N GLY A 122 -8.96 14.21 -1.67
CA GLY A 122 -7.75 13.38 -1.74
C GLY A 122 -6.65 13.87 -0.80
N ILE A 123 -6.30 15.17 -0.88
CA ILE A 123 -5.22 15.76 -0.08
C ILE A 123 -5.55 15.70 1.40
N THR A 124 -6.74 16.17 1.79
CA THR A 124 -7.15 16.25 3.19
C THR A 124 -7.26 14.88 3.85
N THR A 125 -7.78 13.87 3.12
CA THR A 125 -7.88 12.50 3.64
C THR A 125 -6.51 11.86 3.79
N ALA A 126 -5.61 12.03 2.81
CA ALA A 126 -4.26 11.49 2.89
C ALA A 126 -3.41 12.17 3.97
N ALA A 127 -3.54 13.49 4.13
CA ALA A 127 -2.89 14.22 5.21
C ALA A 127 -3.41 13.77 6.60
N HIS A 128 -4.73 13.62 6.74
CA HIS A 128 -5.33 13.11 7.98
C HIS A 128 -4.84 11.69 8.30
N TYR A 129 -4.88 10.80 7.30
CA TYR A 129 -4.36 9.43 7.43
C TYR A 129 -2.89 9.42 7.86
N SER A 130 -2.05 10.23 7.21
CA SER A 130 -0.62 10.33 7.53
C SER A 130 -0.39 10.74 8.98
N LEU A 131 -1.12 11.74 9.48
CA LEU A 131 -0.99 12.20 10.86
C LEU A 131 -1.55 11.19 11.87
N ALA A 132 -2.68 10.56 11.55
CA ALA A 132 -3.30 9.55 12.41
C ALA A 132 -2.43 8.30 12.59
N THR A 133 -1.58 7.99 11.62
CA THR A 133 -0.69 6.81 11.60
C THR A 133 0.76 7.15 11.91
N LEU A 134 1.07 8.41 12.23
CA LEU A 134 2.43 8.94 12.45
C LEU A 134 3.27 8.01 13.34
N ARG A 135 2.73 7.62 14.51
CA ARG A 135 3.43 6.77 15.48
C ARG A 135 3.95 5.48 14.87
N PHE A 136 3.15 4.80 14.04
CA PHE A 136 3.52 3.52 13.45
C PHE A 136 4.42 3.67 12.23
N HIS A 137 4.34 4.80 11.52
CA HIS A 137 5.12 5.06 10.31
C HIS A 137 6.50 5.65 10.57
N THR A 138 6.86 5.94 11.83
CA THR A 138 8.17 6.48 12.21
C THR A 138 9.02 5.49 13.02
N VAL A 139 8.54 4.26 13.20
CA VAL A 139 9.22 3.18 13.95
C VAL A 139 9.38 1.94 13.07
N VAL A 140 10.30 1.05 13.44
CA VAL A 140 10.61 -0.18 12.68
C VAL A 140 9.49 -1.20 12.91
N GLU A 141 8.41 -1.07 12.15
CA GLU A 141 7.22 -1.89 12.30
C GLU A 141 6.73 -2.42 10.94
N VAL A 142 5.94 -3.49 10.99
CA VAL A 142 5.39 -4.16 9.79
C VAL A 142 4.13 -3.49 9.23
N PHE A 143 3.48 -2.65 10.04
CA PHE A 143 2.22 -1.95 9.72
C PHE A 143 2.32 -0.92 8.58
N PRO A 144 3.39 -0.11 8.44
CA PRO A 144 3.54 0.83 7.32
C PRO A 144 3.55 0.12 5.97
N LEU A 145 4.31 -0.98 5.87
CA LEU A 145 4.37 -1.79 4.65
C LEU A 145 3.03 -2.44 4.35
N ASN A 146 2.36 -3.03 5.35
CA ASN A 146 1.02 -3.59 5.16
C ASN A 146 0.03 -2.52 4.66
N SER A 147 0.07 -1.34 5.26
CA SER A 147 -0.80 -0.22 4.89
C SER A 147 -0.56 0.25 3.46
N ALA A 148 0.70 0.31 3.02
CA ALA A 148 1.04 0.64 1.64
C ALA A 148 0.47 -0.41 0.67
N LEU A 149 0.71 -1.70 0.94
CA LEU A 149 0.26 -2.80 0.09
C LEU A 149 -1.27 -2.86 -0.03
N LEU A 150 -1.99 -2.72 1.09
CA LEU A 150 -3.45 -2.74 1.10
C LEU A 150 -4.05 -1.49 0.46
N SER A 151 -3.50 -0.30 0.72
CA SER A 151 -3.99 0.95 0.11
C SER A 151 -3.79 0.94 -1.41
N TRP A 152 -2.65 0.48 -1.89
CA TRP A 152 -2.42 0.32 -3.33
C TRP A 152 -3.31 -0.75 -3.94
N THR A 153 -3.54 -1.87 -3.25
CA THR A 153 -4.49 -2.91 -3.68
C THR A 153 -5.89 -2.33 -3.84
N PHE A 154 -6.34 -1.55 -2.86
CA PHE A 154 -7.64 -0.88 -2.88
C PHE A 154 -7.74 0.13 -4.04
N TYR A 155 -6.70 0.94 -4.25
CA TYR A 155 -6.64 1.87 -5.39
C TYR A 155 -6.74 1.13 -6.73
N PHE A 156 -5.90 0.11 -6.97
CA PHE A 156 -5.92 -0.62 -8.24
C PHE A 156 -7.24 -1.38 -8.45
N GLY A 157 -7.82 -1.93 -7.38
CA GLY A 157 -9.14 -2.58 -7.43
C GLY A 157 -10.25 -1.59 -7.80
N THR A 158 -10.21 -0.39 -7.21
CA THR A 158 -11.16 0.69 -7.51
C THR A 158 -10.99 1.20 -8.93
N ARG A 159 -9.74 1.44 -9.36
CA ARG A 159 -9.40 1.82 -10.74
C ARG A 159 -9.88 0.78 -11.74
N TRP A 160 -9.69 -0.50 -11.46
CA TRP A 160 -10.18 -1.58 -12.30
C TRP A 160 -11.70 -1.52 -12.46
N LEU A 161 -12.43 -1.39 -11.34
CA LEU A 161 -13.90 -1.37 -11.35
C LEU A 161 -14.49 -0.16 -12.08
N LEU A 162 -13.85 1.01 -11.92
CA LEU A 162 -14.36 2.26 -12.49
C LEU A 162 -13.89 2.50 -13.92
N ARG A 163 -12.62 2.16 -14.23
CA ARG A 163 -11.98 2.57 -15.48
C ARG A 163 -11.67 1.43 -16.45
N SER A 164 -11.52 0.20 -15.98
CA SER A 164 -11.12 -0.89 -16.90
C SER A 164 -11.86 -2.18 -16.61
N PRO A 165 -13.21 -2.15 -16.54
CA PRO A 165 -14.00 -3.35 -16.31
C PRO A 165 -13.79 -4.30 -17.48
N GLY A 166 -13.03 -5.38 -17.26
CA GLY A 166 -12.72 -6.40 -18.27
C GLY A 166 -11.22 -6.65 -18.46
N GLN A 167 -10.35 -5.72 -18.04
CA GLN A 167 -8.93 -6.02 -17.94
C GLN A 167 -8.63 -6.78 -16.64
N CYS A 168 -7.64 -7.65 -16.65
CA CYS A 168 -7.22 -8.38 -15.45
C CYS A 168 -6.43 -7.44 -14.51
N PRO A 169 -6.89 -7.19 -13.26
CA PRO A 169 -6.20 -6.35 -12.29
C PRO A 169 -5.04 -7.10 -11.62
N TRP A 170 -4.06 -7.53 -12.40
CA TRP A 170 -2.97 -8.40 -11.95
C TRP A 170 -2.18 -7.82 -10.76
N GLN A 171 -2.09 -6.49 -10.67
CA GLN A 171 -1.47 -5.78 -9.54
C GLN A 171 -2.14 -6.13 -8.21
N CYS A 172 -3.47 -6.26 -8.18
CA CYS A 172 -4.19 -6.63 -6.96
C CYS A 172 -3.80 -8.02 -6.48
N GLY A 173 -3.68 -8.99 -7.39
CA GLY A 173 -3.23 -10.34 -7.04
C GLY A 173 -1.83 -10.31 -6.43
N LEU A 174 -0.88 -9.67 -7.11
CA LEU A 174 0.51 -9.55 -6.65
C LEU A 174 0.63 -8.85 -5.28
N LEU A 175 0.00 -7.68 -5.13
CA LEU A 175 0.03 -6.91 -3.90
C LEU A 175 -0.62 -7.64 -2.73
N MET A 176 -1.71 -8.39 -2.98
CA MET A 176 -2.32 -9.23 -1.94
C MET A 176 -1.41 -10.39 -1.51
N GLY A 177 -0.66 -11.00 -2.43
CA GLY A 177 0.33 -12.02 -2.08
C GLY A 177 1.45 -11.44 -1.24
N LEU A 178 1.98 -10.29 -1.65
CA LEU A 178 2.99 -9.56 -0.88
C LEU A 178 2.47 -9.15 0.50
N ALA A 179 1.23 -8.65 0.58
CA ALA A 179 0.59 -8.28 1.85
C ALA A 179 0.43 -9.49 2.78
N ALA A 180 0.07 -10.65 2.22
CA ALA A 180 -0.01 -11.90 2.98
C ALA A 180 1.35 -12.34 3.50
N SER A 181 2.42 -12.18 2.71
CA SER A 181 3.80 -12.44 3.14
C SER A 181 4.37 -11.40 4.11
N ASN A 182 3.67 -10.29 4.32
CA ASN A 182 3.98 -9.32 5.35
C ASN A 182 3.16 -9.61 6.61
N GLN A 183 1.83 -9.52 6.54
CA GLN A 183 0.94 -9.66 7.70
C GLN A 183 -0.36 -10.38 7.30
N HIS A 184 -0.67 -11.51 7.95
CA HIS A 184 -1.79 -12.39 7.58
C HIS A 184 -3.18 -11.75 7.68
N THR A 185 -3.33 -10.70 8.50
CA THR A 185 -4.58 -9.95 8.62
C THR A 185 -5.01 -9.32 7.29
N SER A 186 -4.07 -9.08 6.37
CA SER A 186 -4.37 -8.64 5.01
C SER A 186 -5.30 -9.60 4.25
N LEU A 187 -5.27 -10.91 4.56
CA LEU A 187 -6.12 -11.90 3.89
C LEU A 187 -7.62 -11.65 4.07
N LEU A 188 -8.03 -10.84 5.06
CA LEU A 188 -9.41 -10.39 5.23
C LEU A 188 -9.93 -9.57 4.04
N PHE A 189 -9.05 -9.04 3.21
CA PHE A 189 -9.42 -8.34 1.97
C PHE A 189 -9.79 -9.31 0.82
N LEU A 190 -9.33 -10.57 0.87
CA LEU A 190 -9.53 -11.54 -0.21
C LEU A 190 -11.00 -11.87 -0.52
N PRO A 191 -11.91 -12.07 0.45
CA PRO A 191 -13.29 -12.43 0.14
C PRO A 191 -13.97 -11.45 -0.82
N SER A 192 -13.78 -10.14 -0.59
CA SER A 192 -14.31 -9.08 -1.45
C SER A 192 -13.72 -9.15 -2.87
N PHE A 193 -12.39 -9.31 -2.97
CA PHE A 193 -11.72 -9.39 -4.27
C PHE A 193 -12.08 -10.65 -5.05
N ILE A 194 -12.13 -11.81 -4.39
CA ILE A 194 -12.52 -13.10 -5.00
C ILE A 194 -13.96 -13.01 -5.50
N PHE A 195 -14.89 -12.55 -4.66
CA PHE A 195 -16.30 -12.42 -5.03
C PHE A 195 -16.48 -11.55 -6.28
N ILE A 196 -15.82 -10.39 -6.33
CA ILE A 196 -15.92 -9.47 -7.46
C ILE A 196 -15.22 -10.04 -8.70
N ALA A 197 -14.03 -10.64 -8.56
CA ALA A 197 -13.28 -11.23 -9.67
C ALA A 197 -14.06 -12.36 -10.35
N LEU A 198 -14.64 -13.29 -9.58
CA LEU A 198 -15.43 -14.40 -10.11
C LEU A 198 -16.68 -13.96 -10.87
N ARG A 199 -17.24 -12.80 -10.53
CA ARG A 199 -18.45 -12.23 -11.16
C ARG A 199 -18.16 -11.39 -12.40
N ARG A 200 -16.94 -10.85 -12.53
CA ARG A 200 -16.61 -9.81 -13.52
C ARG A 200 -15.51 -10.21 -14.50
N LEU A 201 -14.74 -11.25 -14.21
CA LEU A 201 -13.61 -11.67 -15.03
C LEU A 201 -13.83 -13.07 -15.62
N PRO A 202 -13.29 -13.33 -16.82
CA PRO A 202 -13.22 -14.69 -17.34
C PRO A 202 -12.26 -15.54 -16.49
N TRP A 203 -12.44 -16.86 -16.53
CA TRP A 203 -11.65 -17.80 -15.71
C TRP A 203 -10.13 -17.68 -15.93
N SER A 204 -9.69 -17.38 -17.16
CA SER A 204 -8.27 -17.15 -17.48
C SER A 204 -7.67 -15.96 -16.72
N ALA A 205 -8.43 -14.89 -16.51
CA ALA A 205 -7.99 -13.74 -15.73
C ALA A 205 -8.00 -14.05 -14.23
N VAL A 206 -8.95 -14.85 -13.73
CA VAL A 206 -8.95 -15.33 -12.34
C VAL A 206 -7.72 -16.19 -12.06
N LEU A 207 -7.35 -17.09 -12.98
CA LEU A 207 -6.12 -17.87 -12.87
C LEU A 207 -4.88 -16.97 -12.86
N LYS A 208 -4.83 -15.96 -13.74
CA LYS A 208 -3.74 -14.97 -13.74
C LYS A 208 -3.62 -14.23 -12.40
N LEU A 209 -4.74 -13.85 -11.78
CA LEU A 209 -4.73 -13.25 -10.44
C LEU A 209 -4.17 -14.22 -9.39
N GLY A 210 -4.57 -15.49 -9.44
CA GLY A 210 -4.05 -16.54 -8.56
C GLY A 210 -2.54 -16.74 -8.72
N VAL A 211 -2.03 -16.74 -9.97
CA VAL A 211 -0.58 -16.80 -10.23
C VAL A 211 0.14 -15.57 -9.70
N CYS A 212 -0.38 -14.37 -9.93
CA CYS A 212 0.21 -13.14 -9.39
C CYS A 212 0.23 -13.15 -7.84
N PHE A 213 -0.84 -13.64 -7.20
CA PHE A 213 -0.89 -13.84 -5.76
C PHE A 213 0.17 -14.83 -5.28
N ALA A 214 0.32 -15.98 -5.94
CA ALA A 214 1.36 -16.96 -5.62
C ALA A 214 2.77 -16.37 -5.78
N VAL A 215 3.01 -15.55 -6.80
CA VAL A 215 4.27 -14.81 -6.98
C VAL A 215 4.52 -13.85 -5.81
N GLY A 216 3.47 -13.19 -5.29
CA GLY A 216 3.60 -12.34 -4.10
C GLY A 216 3.94 -13.11 -2.83
N LEU A 217 3.71 -14.43 -2.78
CA LEU A 217 4.08 -15.30 -1.66
C LEU A 217 5.53 -15.81 -1.71
N LEU A 218 6.28 -15.52 -2.77
CA LEU A 218 7.68 -15.93 -2.89
C LEU A 218 8.58 -15.53 -1.71
N PRO A 219 8.34 -14.43 -0.95
CA PRO A 219 9.11 -14.15 0.26
C PRO A 219 9.08 -15.29 1.28
N TYR A 220 8.06 -16.15 1.32
CA TYR A 220 8.05 -17.33 2.20
C TYR A 220 9.17 -18.33 1.92
N ILE A 221 9.71 -18.36 0.70
CA ILE A 221 10.87 -19.18 0.35
C ILE A 221 12.09 -18.79 1.19
N TYR A 222 12.11 -17.57 1.75
CA TYR A 222 13.20 -17.10 2.58
C TYR A 222 13.24 -17.73 3.97
N LEU A 223 12.08 -18.11 4.55
CA LEU A 223 12.02 -18.55 5.94
C LEU A 223 12.93 -19.74 6.28
N PRO A 224 13.05 -20.80 5.45
CA PRO A 224 13.95 -21.92 5.73
C PRO A 224 15.45 -21.56 5.77
N PHE A 225 15.84 -20.39 5.26
CA PHE A 225 17.24 -19.92 5.25
C PHE A 225 17.60 -19.06 6.47
N LEU A 226 16.62 -18.76 7.33
CA LEU A 226 16.85 -18.01 8.56
C LEU A 226 17.49 -18.89 9.63
N GLN A 227 18.32 -18.27 10.47
CA GLN A 227 18.90 -18.93 11.63
C GLN A 227 17.83 -19.08 12.71
N GLY A 228 17.72 -20.29 13.27
CA GLY A 228 16.83 -20.60 14.39
C GLY A 228 17.49 -20.41 15.74
#